data_AF-A0A7J2UW24-F1
#
_entry.id   AF-A0A7J2UW24-F1
#
_cell.length_a   1.000
_cell.length_b   1.000
_cell.length_c   1.000
_cell.angle_alpha   90.00
_cell.angle_beta   90.00
_cell.angle_gamma   90.00
#
_symmetry.space_group_name_H-M   'P 1'
#
loop_
_entity.id
_entity.type
_entity.pdbx_description
1 polymer ?
#
loop_
_entity_poly.entity_id
_entity_poly.type
_entity_poly.pdbx_seq_one_letter_code
_entity_poly.pdbx_strand_id
1 'polypeptide(L)'
;MHCTENHFSPKIWRYHPEPITWWEKTGTVVGFGFLGAYPVLVELYGVYVVWMRRPDGVSLFGVVGVFVGTLLTLALFYVVFFLLYCPHCVNFSCVFNKVPDVYVQRYLDRNPVMKQAWEKQGKRT
;
A
#
# COMPACT_ATOMS: atom_id res chain seq x y z
N MET A 1 -15.34 -9.81 -8.77
CA MET A 1 -14.18 -8.95 -8.44
C MET A 1 -13.38 -9.69 -7.38
N HIS A 2 -12.15 -10.08 -7.71
CA HIS A 2 -11.25 -10.78 -6.79
C HIS A 2 -10.32 -9.73 -6.17
N CYS A 3 -10.28 -9.65 -4.83
CA CYS A 3 -9.24 -8.87 -4.17
C CYS A 3 -7.91 -9.61 -4.39
N THR A 4 -6.94 -8.98 -5.05
CA THR A 4 -5.60 -9.55 -5.22
C THR A 4 -4.95 -9.85 -3.87
N GLU A 5 -5.25 -9.06 -2.85
CA GLU A 5 -4.82 -9.29 -1.46
C GLU A 5 -5.38 -10.61 -0.88
N ASN A 6 -6.59 -11.04 -1.26
CA ASN A 6 -7.22 -12.27 -0.76
C ASN A 6 -6.85 -13.53 -1.58
N HIS A 7 -6.26 -13.38 -2.77
CA HIS A 7 -5.90 -14.51 -3.65
C HIS A 7 -4.39 -14.73 -3.80
N PHE A 8 -3.57 -13.70 -3.66
CA PHE A 8 -2.11 -13.79 -3.80
C PHE A 8 -1.40 -13.94 -2.45
N SER A 9 -1.93 -13.37 -1.37
CA SER A 9 -1.29 -13.44 -0.05
C SER A 9 -1.73 -14.70 0.73
N PRO A 10 -0.80 -15.42 1.40
CA PRO A 10 -1.20 -16.44 2.35
C PRO A 10 -2.06 -15.77 3.44
N LYS A 11 -3.21 -16.37 3.74
CA LYS A 11 -4.20 -15.84 4.68
C LYS A 11 -3.73 -16.01 6.14
N ILE A 12 -2.64 -15.31 6.47
CA ILE A 12 -2.02 -15.30 7.80
C ILE A 12 -2.99 -14.70 8.82
N TRP A 13 -3.82 -13.76 8.38
CA TRP A 13 -4.81 -13.07 9.20
C TRP A 13 -6.21 -13.59 8.94
N ARG A 14 -7.01 -13.73 10.00
CA ARG A 14 -8.43 -14.04 9.87
C ARG A 14 -9.13 -12.86 9.20
N TYR A 15 -10.03 -13.16 8.28
CA TYR A 15 -10.84 -12.13 7.64
C TYR A 15 -11.79 -11.51 8.66
N HIS A 16 -11.74 -10.19 8.80
CA HIS A 16 -12.68 -9.43 9.61
C HIS A 16 -13.33 -8.35 8.71
N PRO A 17 -14.65 -8.42 8.49
CA PRO A 17 -15.34 -7.53 7.55
C PRO A 17 -15.51 -6.11 8.07
N GLU A 18 -15.40 -5.88 9.37
CA GLU A 18 -15.52 -4.58 10.02
C GLU A 18 -14.49 -3.54 9.57
N PRO A 19 -14.78 -2.25 9.75
CA PRO A 19 -13.81 -1.18 9.55
C PRO A 19 -12.51 -1.40 10.33
N ILE A 20 -11.40 -0.95 9.74
CA ILE A 20 -10.06 -1.05 10.34
C ILE A 20 -10.00 -0.24 11.65
N THR A 21 -9.34 -0.81 12.66
CA THR A 21 -9.08 -0.13 13.92
C THR A 21 -8.00 0.96 13.77
N TRP A 22 -7.87 1.84 14.76
CA TRP A 22 -6.85 2.89 14.75
C TRP A 22 -5.41 2.35 14.68
N TRP A 23 -5.13 1.24 15.38
CA TRP A 23 -3.80 0.61 15.39
C TRP A 23 -3.46 -0.03 14.06
N GLU A 24 -4.41 -0.75 13.47
CA GLU A 24 -4.24 -1.33 12.14
C GLU A 24 -4.07 -0.22 11.09
N LYS A 25 -4.86 0.85 11.15
CA LYS A 25 -4.72 2.01 10.27
C LYS A 25 -3.30 2.59 10.33
N THR A 26 -2.80 2.82 11.55
CA THR A 26 -1.45 3.36 11.78
C THR A 26 -0.39 2.38 11.26
N GLY A 27 -0.53 1.10 11.58
CA GLY A 27 0.37 0.04 11.12
C GLY A 27 0.41 -0.08 9.59
N THR A 28 -0.73 0.01 8.92
CA THR A 28 -0.80 -0.01 7.45
C THR A 28 -0.10 1.19 6.84
N VAL A 29 -0.31 2.40 7.37
CA VAL A 29 0.36 3.61 6.86
C VAL A 29 1.87 3.54 7.09
N VAL A 30 2.31 3.14 8.28
CA VAL A 30 3.74 2.97 8.60
C VAL A 30 4.36 1.88 7.73
N GLY A 31 3.70 0.73 7.56
CA GLY A 31 4.18 -0.37 6.72
C GLY A 31 4.34 0.03 5.26
N PHE A 32 3.34 0.73 4.70
CA PHE A 32 3.43 1.24 3.32
C PHE A 32 4.49 2.34 3.16
N GLY A 33 4.65 3.20 4.17
CA GLY A 33 5.72 4.19 4.20
C GLY A 33 7.10 3.54 4.26
N PHE A 34 7.27 2.52 5.09
CA PHE A 34 8.50 1.73 5.20
C PHE A 34 8.84 1.02 3.89
N LEU A 35 7.85 0.42 3.21
CA LEU A 35 8.03 -0.26 1.93
C LEU A 35 8.65 0.65 0.86
N GLY A 36 8.24 1.93 0.83
CA GLY A 36 8.84 2.91 -0.09
C GLY A 36 10.14 3.51 0.44
N ALA A 37 10.20 3.88 1.72
CA ALA A 37 11.35 4.58 2.29
C ALA A 37 12.59 3.69 2.43
N TYR A 38 12.41 2.43 2.83
CA TYR A 38 13.52 1.51 3.08
C TYR A 38 14.47 1.34 1.88
N PRO A 39 14.02 0.95 0.68
CA PRO A 39 14.91 0.80 -0.47
C PRO A 39 15.60 2.11 -0.85
N VAL A 40 14.89 3.25 -0.79
CA VAL A 40 15.44 4.57 -1.09
C VAL A 40 16.56 4.94 -0.13
N LEU A 41 16.36 4.76 1.18
CA LEU A 41 17.35 5.11 2.20
C LEU A 41 18.60 4.23 2.09
N VAL A 42 18.43 2.92 1.87
CA VAL A 42 19.54 1.97 1.73
C VAL A 42 20.36 2.28 0.48
N GLU A 43 19.71 2.51 -0.66
CA GLU A 43 20.41 2.82 -1.91
C GLU A 43 21.06 4.20 -1.87
N LEU A 44 20.41 5.20 -1.27
CA LEU A 44 21.00 6.52 -1.06
C LEU A 44 22.27 6.44 -0.21
N TYR A 45 22.25 5.62 0.85
CA TYR A 45 23.45 5.33 1.63
C TYR A 45 24.52 4.61 0.78
N GLY A 46 24.12 3.67 -0.08
CA GLY A 46 25.01 3.01 -1.03
C GLY A 46 25.70 3.99 -1.99
N VAL A 47 24.94 4.91 -2.59
CA VAL A 47 25.47 5.99 -3.45
C VAL A 47 26.48 6.84 -2.67
N TYR A 48 26.14 7.23 -1.44
CA TYR A 48 27.02 8.03 -0.59
C TYR A 48 28.34 7.31 -0.28
N VAL A 49 28.29 6.04 0.13
CA VAL A 49 29.49 5.25 0.44
C VAL A 49 30.37 5.09 -0.80
N VAL A 50 29.77 4.79 -1.95
CA VAL A 50 30.48 4.62 -3.21
C VAL A 50 31.14 5.92 -3.62
N TRP A 51 30.43 7.06 -3.59
CA TRP A 51 31.00 8.37 -3.83
C TRP A 51 32.22 8.64 -2.95
N MET A 52 32.09 8.47 -1.63
CA MET A 52 33.14 8.78 -0.66
C MET A 52 34.43 7.97 -0.89
N ARG A 53 34.33 6.76 -1.45
CA ARG A 53 35.46 5.89 -1.75
C ARG A 53 36.22 6.24 -3.04
N ARG A 54 35.84 7.31 -3.75
CA ARG A 54 36.48 7.76 -5.01
C ARG A 54 36.55 6.62 -6.05
N PRO A 55 35.39 6.08 -6.47
CA PRO A 55 35.33 4.92 -7.35
C PRO A 55 35.64 5.35 -8.78
N ASP A 56 35.83 4.38 -9.67
CA ASP A 56 35.81 4.65 -11.11
C ASP A 56 34.43 5.18 -11.54
N GLY A 57 34.40 5.94 -12.63
CA GLY A 57 33.16 6.57 -13.12
C GLY A 57 32.06 5.57 -13.49
N VAL A 58 32.43 4.34 -13.87
CA VAL A 58 31.47 3.28 -14.25
C VAL A 58 30.73 2.77 -13.03
N SER A 59 31.45 2.51 -11.92
CA SER A 59 30.86 2.10 -10.65
C SER A 59 29.89 3.13 -10.09
N LEU A 60 30.26 4.42 -10.10
CA LEU A 60 29.36 5.49 -9.63
C LEU A 60 28.11 5.59 -10.50
N PHE A 61 28.27 5.54 -11.83
CA PHE A 61 27.15 5.57 -12.77
C PHE A 61 26.20 4.39 -12.58
N GLY A 62 26.74 3.18 -12.36
CA GLY A 62 25.92 1.99 -12.10
C GLY A 62 25.04 2.13 -10.87
N VAL A 63 25.60 2.57 -9.73
CA VAL A 63 24.85 2.69 -8.47
C VAL A 63 23.82 3.83 -8.53
N VAL A 64 24.17 4.97 -9.16
CA VAL A 64 23.21 6.06 -9.41
C VAL A 64 22.10 5.59 -10.37
N GLY A 65 22.43 4.82 -11.40
CA GLY A 65 21.46 4.27 -12.35
C GLY A 65 20.45 3.35 -11.67
N VAL A 66 20.92 2.45 -10.80
CA VAL A 66 20.03 1.60 -9.97
C VAL A 66 19.12 2.47 -9.10
N PHE A 67 19.69 3.46 -8.41
CA PHE A 67 18.91 4.37 -7.55
C PHE A 67 17.80 5.10 -8.30
N VAL A 68 18.10 5.65 -9.48
CA VAL A 68 17.10 6.28 -10.34
C VAL A 68 16.04 5.28 -10.80
N GLY A 69 16.45 4.06 -11.18
CA GLY A 69 15.53 2.98 -11.54
C GLY A 69 14.57 2.62 -10.41
N THR A 70 15.07 2.55 -9.17
CA THR A 70 14.26 2.29 -7.97
C THR A 70 13.26 3.42 -7.72
N LEU A 71 13.68 4.70 -7.84
CA LEU A 71 12.76 5.84 -7.70
C LEU A 71 11.64 5.81 -8.74
N LEU A 72 11.96 5.54 -9.99
CA LEU A 72 10.96 5.43 -11.06
C LEU A 72 10.00 4.26 -10.82
N THR A 73 10.52 3.12 -10.38
CA THR A 73 9.71 1.93 -10.09
C THR A 73 8.77 2.18 -8.91
N LEU A 74 9.26 2.80 -7.83
CA LEU A 74 8.42 3.18 -6.69
C LEU A 74 7.35 4.20 -7.07
N ALA A 75 7.72 5.21 -7.86
CA ALA A 75 6.75 6.20 -8.34
C ALA A 75 5.65 5.53 -9.17
N LEU A 76 6.01 4.66 -10.12
CA LEU A 76 5.05 3.88 -10.90
C LEU A 76 4.18 2.98 -10.02
N PHE A 77 4.78 2.29 -9.04
CA PHE A 77 4.05 1.45 -8.10
C PHE A 77 2.96 2.26 -7.37
N TYR A 78 3.30 3.40 -6.76
CA TYR A 78 2.33 4.21 -6.02
C TYR A 78 1.27 4.82 -6.94
N VAL A 79 1.64 5.28 -8.13
CA VAL A 79 0.69 5.82 -9.12
C VAL A 79 -0.33 4.75 -9.50
N VAL A 80 0.14 3.57 -9.91
CA VAL A 80 -0.73 2.45 -10.30
C VAL A 80 -1.58 2.01 -9.11
N PHE A 81 -0.98 1.84 -7.92
CA PHE A 81 -1.67 1.44 -6.70
C PHE A 81 -2.82 2.41 -6.35
N PHE A 82 -2.53 3.72 -6.25
CA PHE A 82 -3.52 4.69 -5.80
C PHE A 82 -4.55 5.13 -6.85
N LEU A 83 -4.21 5.05 -8.14
CA LEU A 83 -5.10 5.51 -9.21
C LEU A 83 -5.88 4.37 -9.88
N LEU A 84 -5.31 3.17 -9.96
CA LEU A 84 -5.91 2.06 -10.71
C LEU A 84 -6.48 0.98 -9.79
N TYR A 85 -5.91 0.78 -8.59
CA TYR A 85 -6.39 -0.26 -7.67
C TYR A 85 -7.28 0.29 -6.55
N CYS A 86 -6.84 1.31 -5.81
CA CYS A 86 -7.59 1.86 -4.67
C CYS A 86 -9.05 2.29 -4.99
N PRO A 87 -9.37 2.88 -6.17
CA PRO A 87 -10.75 3.26 -6.51
C PRO A 87 -11.68 2.10 -6.88
N HIS A 88 -11.14 0.89 -7.07
CA HIS A 88 -11.88 -0.31 -7.46
C HIS A 88 -11.72 -1.45 -6.45
N CYS A 89 -11.08 -1.19 -5.31
CA CYS A 89 -10.75 -2.20 -4.31
C CYS A 89 -11.97 -2.57 -3.45
N VAL A 90 -12.24 -3.87 -3.30
CA VAL A 90 -13.34 -4.39 -2.47
C VAL A 90 -13.00 -4.42 -0.97
N ASN A 91 -11.73 -4.17 -0.60
CA ASN A 91 -11.31 -4.02 0.79
C ASN A 91 -11.65 -2.60 1.28
N PHE A 92 -12.93 -2.36 1.61
CA PHE A 92 -13.41 -1.06 2.07
C PHE A 92 -12.87 -0.66 3.45
N SER A 93 -12.32 -1.62 4.20
CA SER A 93 -11.68 -1.34 5.48
C SER A 93 -10.31 -0.70 5.32
N CYS A 94 -9.65 -0.82 4.16
CA CYS A 94 -8.33 -0.24 3.91
C CYS A 94 -8.34 1.30 4.00
N VAL A 95 -7.34 1.86 4.69
CA VAL A 95 -7.13 3.33 4.81
C VAL A 95 -6.90 4.04 3.46
N PHE A 96 -6.44 3.31 2.45
CA PHE A 96 -6.18 3.83 1.12
C PHE A 96 -7.34 3.64 0.15
N ASN A 97 -8.45 3.03 0.58
CA ASN A 97 -9.59 2.81 -0.29
C ASN A 97 -10.16 4.15 -0.78
N LYS A 98 -10.45 4.26 -2.08
CA LYS A 98 -11.00 5.45 -2.72
C LYS A 98 -12.32 5.19 -3.44
N VAL A 99 -12.97 4.06 -3.15
CA VAL A 99 -14.28 3.74 -3.72
C VAL A 99 -15.29 4.76 -3.18
N PRO A 100 -16.10 5.41 -4.03
CA PRO A 100 -17.11 6.35 -3.57
C PRO A 100 -18.13 5.69 -2.64
N ASP A 101 -18.54 6.40 -1.58
CA ASP A 101 -19.42 5.87 -0.52
C ASP A 101 -20.74 5.30 -1.05
N VAL A 102 -21.30 5.87 -2.12
CA VAL A 102 -22.52 5.36 -2.78
C VAL A 102 -22.35 3.91 -3.23
N TYR A 103 -21.18 3.53 -3.74
CA TYR A 103 -20.89 2.16 -4.15
C TYR A 103 -20.60 1.26 -2.96
N VAL A 104 -19.93 1.78 -1.92
CA VAL A 104 -19.71 1.07 -0.65
C VAL A 104 -21.06 0.71 -0.03
N GLN A 105 -21.97 1.68 0.10
CA GLN A 105 -23.28 1.47 0.69
C GLN A 105 -24.12 0.47 -0.12
N ARG A 106 -24.15 0.61 -1.45
CA ARG A 106 -24.83 -0.35 -2.32
C ARG A 106 -24.25 -1.76 -2.21
N TYR A 107 -22.95 -1.89 -1.94
CA TYR A 107 -22.33 -3.18 -1.65
C TYR A 107 -22.76 -3.71 -0.28
N LEU A 108 -22.72 -2.89 0.78
CA LEU A 108 -23.15 -3.28 2.12
C LEU A 108 -24.63 -3.71 2.16
N ASP A 109 -25.52 -3.01 1.43
CA ASP A 109 -26.94 -3.36 1.34
C ASP A 109 -27.18 -4.76 0.74
N ARG A 110 -26.26 -5.23 -0.11
CA ARG A 110 -26.29 -6.59 -0.69
C ARG A 110 -25.56 -7.63 0.17
N ASN A 111 -24.81 -7.20 1.18
CA ASN A 111 -23.95 -8.04 2.02
C ASN A 111 -24.30 -7.85 3.51
N PRO A 112 -25.39 -8.48 3.99
CA PRO A 112 -25.93 -8.21 5.32
C PRO A 112 -24.95 -8.53 6.46
N VAL A 113 -24.12 -9.56 6.32
CA VAL A 113 -23.09 -9.92 7.32
C VAL A 113 -22.05 -8.81 7.48
N MET A 114 -21.58 -8.23 6.36
CA MET A 114 -20.61 -7.14 6.38
C MET A 114 -21.25 -5.86 6.91
N LYS A 115 -22.47 -5.54 6.46
CA LYS A 115 -23.23 -4.38 6.93
C LYS A 115 -23.42 -4.39 8.45
N GLN A 116 -23.82 -5.52 9.02
CA GLN A 116 -23.97 -5.67 10.47
C GLN A 116 -22.65 -5.45 11.23
N ALA A 117 -21.51 -5.90 10.68
CA ALA A 117 -20.20 -5.67 11.30
C ALA A 117 -19.81 -4.19 11.30
N TRP A 118 -20.14 -3.46 10.24
CA TRP A 118 -19.89 -2.02 10.12
C TRP A 118 -20.77 -1.20 11.08
N GLU A 119 -22.07 -1.52 11.14
CA GLU A 119 -23.02 -0.84 12.04
C GLU A 119 -22.66 -1.03 13.52
N LYS A 120 -22.19 -2.22 13.92
CA LYS A 120 -21.77 -2.51 15.30
C LYS A 120 -20.58 -1.69 15.79
N GLN A 121 -19.68 -1.26 14.89
CA GLN A 121 -18.53 -0.43 15.26
C GLN A 121 -18.86 1.07 15.38
N GLY A 122 -20.13 1.46 15.25
CA GLY A 122 -20.53 2.85 15.45
C GLY A 122 -20.12 3.80 14.32
N LYS A 123 -19.58 3.27 13.20
CA LYS A 123 -19.54 4.01 11.94
C LYS A 123 -20.98 4.09 11.44
N ARG A 124 -21.64 5.23 11.67
CA ARG A 124 -22.84 5.58 10.89
C ARG A 124 -22.43 5.58 9.43
N THR A 125 -23.13 4.73 8.67
CA THR A 125 -23.26 4.83 7.22
C THR A 125 -23.84 6.19 6.82
#